data_AF-A0A520A4G4-F1
#
_entry.id   AF-A0A520A4G4-F1
#
_cell.length_a   1.000
_cell.length_b   1.000
_cell.length_c   1.000
_cell.angle_alpha   90.00
_cell.angle_beta   90.00
_cell.angle_gamma   90.00
#
_symmetry.space_group_name_H-M   'P 1'
#
loop_
_entity.id
_entity.type
_entity.pdbx_description
1 polymer ?
#
loop_
_entity_poly.entity_id
_entity_poly.type
_entity_poly.pdbx_seq_one_letter_code
_entity_poly.pdbx_strand_id
1 'polypeptide(L)'
;MSTITATRSAAGFFERQVLNALSKMTLGKLDLYWPDGALISIGDGKGMHAEIRINNKEFFKCIALYGDIGFGEAYTQGIWDTPNITNVIKWVLANIENAPAVSGSKARSVLLNILKWVNKLSHIRRSNTLAGSQKNISEHYDLNNDFFALFLDPTMTYSSAYFKEEMLSLEEAQYAIIEHHQSQVQNLLNQYKAHIKIGASYVAPLKDNTELIRVTAMVSAFNNAATVTVLK
;
A
#
# COMPACT_ATOMS: atom_id res chain seq x y z
N MET A 1 9.63 23.05 -30.66
CA MET A 1 9.09 24.06 -29.74
C MET A 1 9.97 24.07 -28.51
N SER A 2 10.56 25.22 -28.21
CA SER A 2 11.67 25.38 -27.28
C SER A 2 11.20 25.30 -25.83
N THR A 3 11.65 24.31 -25.08
CA THR A 3 11.38 24.19 -23.64
C THR A 3 12.27 25.18 -22.89
N ILE A 4 11.64 26.20 -22.28
CA ILE A 4 12.33 27.13 -21.39
C ILE A 4 12.65 26.38 -20.09
N THR A 5 13.88 25.88 -19.98
CA THR A 5 14.41 25.33 -18.72
C THR A 5 14.83 26.50 -17.84
N ALA A 6 13.93 26.96 -16.98
CA ALA A 6 14.27 27.94 -15.95
C ALA A 6 15.41 27.37 -15.08
N THR A 7 16.54 28.07 -15.06
CA THR A 7 17.78 27.63 -14.42
C THR A 7 17.65 27.85 -12.91
N ARG A 8 17.23 26.82 -12.15
CA ARG A 8 17.19 26.90 -10.69
C ARG A 8 18.60 27.04 -10.10
N SER A 9 18.71 27.83 -9.03
CA SER A 9 19.92 27.93 -8.20
C SER A 9 20.40 26.55 -7.78
N ALA A 10 21.72 26.36 -7.67
CA ALA A 10 22.38 25.07 -7.43
C ALA A 10 21.58 24.13 -6.51
N ALA A 11 20.99 23.08 -7.10
CA ALA A 11 20.21 22.07 -6.38
C ALA A 11 20.99 21.55 -5.16
N GLY A 12 20.31 21.35 -4.03
CA GLY A 12 20.93 20.80 -2.82
C GLY A 12 21.37 19.33 -3.02
N PHE A 13 22.22 18.81 -2.14
CA PHE A 13 22.72 17.42 -2.26
C PHE A 13 21.59 16.38 -2.40
N PHE A 14 20.63 16.39 -1.47
CA PHE A 14 19.51 15.42 -1.48
C PHE A 14 18.64 15.55 -2.73
N GLU A 15 18.40 16.78 -3.16
CA GLU A 15 17.63 17.04 -4.37
C GLU A 15 18.32 16.47 -5.61
N ARG A 16 19.62 16.69 -5.78
CA ARG A 16 20.38 16.09 -6.89
C ARG A 16 20.29 14.56 -6.86
N GLN A 17 20.41 13.95 -5.69
CA GLN A 17 20.33 12.49 -5.55
C GLN A 17 18.97 11.94 -5.94
N VAL A 18 17.88 12.58 -5.50
CA VAL A 18 16.51 12.19 -5.86
C VAL A 18 16.25 12.41 -7.34
N LEU A 19 16.60 13.58 -7.89
CA LEU A 19 16.42 13.86 -9.31
C LEU A 19 17.22 12.90 -10.21
N ASN A 20 18.45 12.55 -9.82
CA ASN A 20 19.27 11.55 -10.52
C ASN A 20 18.70 10.13 -10.45
N ALA A 21 17.97 9.80 -9.39
CA ALA A 21 17.27 8.53 -9.28
C ALA A 21 16.02 8.54 -10.17
N LEU A 22 15.21 9.59 -10.07
CA LEU A 22 13.99 9.75 -10.88
C LEU A 22 14.31 9.82 -12.38
N SER A 23 15.41 10.46 -12.79
CA SER A 23 15.79 10.57 -14.20
C SER A 23 16.04 9.21 -14.89
N LYS A 24 16.20 8.13 -14.13
CA LYS A 24 16.35 6.76 -14.65
C LYS A 24 15.02 6.04 -14.83
N MET A 25 13.93 6.61 -14.33
CA MET A 25 12.57 6.08 -14.43
C MET A 25 11.95 6.63 -15.71
N THR A 26 12.16 5.92 -16.82
CA THR A 26 11.86 6.42 -18.16
C THR A 26 10.45 6.10 -18.68
N LEU A 27 9.72 5.19 -18.03
CA LEU A 27 8.41 4.74 -18.52
C LEU A 27 7.31 5.70 -18.07
N GLY A 28 6.59 6.31 -19.02
CA GLY A 28 5.55 7.30 -18.67
C GLY A 28 6.08 8.73 -18.63
N LYS A 29 5.27 9.63 -18.06
CA LYS A 29 5.65 11.01 -17.78
C LYS A 29 5.40 11.33 -16.31
N LEU A 30 6.39 11.91 -15.65
CA LEU A 30 6.26 12.54 -14.34
C LEU A 30 6.58 14.03 -14.45
N ASP A 31 5.65 14.89 -14.07
CA ASP A 31 5.86 16.32 -13.93
C ASP A 31 6.04 16.70 -12.45
N LEU A 32 7.19 17.30 -12.13
CA LEU A 32 7.51 17.84 -10.81
C LEU A 32 7.36 19.36 -10.83
N TYR A 33 6.44 19.88 -10.02
CA TYR A 33 6.20 21.32 -9.88
C TYR A 33 6.79 21.82 -8.56
N TRP A 34 7.47 22.96 -8.60
CA TRP A 34 7.98 23.65 -7.42
C TRP A 34 7.09 24.82 -7.02
N PRO A 35 7.20 25.32 -5.77
CA PRO A 35 6.43 26.48 -5.30
C PRO A 35 6.74 27.77 -6.08
N ASP A 36 7.93 27.87 -6.67
CA ASP A 36 8.36 29.00 -7.49
C ASP A 36 7.85 28.93 -8.94
N GLY A 37 7.06 27.90 -9.27
CA GLY A 37 6.52 27.67 -10.61
C GLY A 37 7.48 26.91 -11.54
N ALA A 38 8.67 26.50 -11.07
CA ALA A 38 9.55 25.66 -11.87
C ALA A 38 8.91 24.29 -12.12
N LEU A 39 9.17 23.73 -13.32
CA LEU A 39 8.69 22.43 -13.76
C LEU A 39 9.86 21.61 -14.29
N ILE A 40 9.95 20.35 -13.83
CA ILE A 40 10.80 19.33 -14.44
C ILE A 40 9.92 18.17 -14.88
N SER A 41 10.02 17.81 -16.16
CA SER A 41 9.39 16.62 -16.72
C SER A 41 10.41 15.49 -16.83
N ILE A 42 10.02 14.29 -16.40
CA ILE A 42 10.83 13.07 -16.40
C ILE A 42 10.08 11.97 -17.16
N GLY A 43 10.81 11.17 -17.93
CA GLY A 43 10.27 10.04 -18.67
C GLY A 43 10.19 10.26 -20.18
N ASP A 44 9.65 9.27 -20.89
CA ASP A 44 9.54 9.24 -22.35
C ASP A 44 8.31 9.96 -22.91
N GLY A 45 7.42 10.41 -22.03
CA GLY A 45 6.20 11.15 -22.41
C GLY A 45 5.07 10.26 -22.93
N LYS A 46 5.21 8.93 -22.90
CA LYS A 46 4.24 7.99 -23.49
C LYS A 46 3.40 7.29 -22.43
N GLY A 47 2.12 7.09 -22.70
CA GLY A 47 1.24 6.34 -21.81
C GLY A 47 0.80 7.17 -20.60
N MET A 48 1.10 6.71 -19.39
CA MET A 48 0.58 7.32 -18.17
C MET A 48 1.30 8.62 -17.79
N HIS A 49 0.55 9.57 -17.26
CA HIS A 49 1.05 10.85 -16.77
C HIS A 49 0.75 11.02 -15.28
N ALA A 50 1.80 11.30 -14.52
CA ALA A 50 1.77 11.59 -13.10
C ALA A 50 2.26 13.02 -12.84
N GLU A 51 1.71 13.65 -11.80
CA GLU A 51 2.13 14.98 -11.36
C GLU A 51 2.42 14.96 -9.87
N ILE A 52 3.50 15.63 -9.46
CA ILE A 52 3.84 15.87 -8.06
C ILE A 52 4.06 17.36 -7.90
N ARG A 53 3.34 17.97 -6.96
CA ARG A 53 3.51 19.36 -6.54
C ARG A 53 4.29 19.38 -5.24
N ILE A 54 5.51 19.87 -5.30
CA ILE A 54 6.39 19.98 -4.15
C ILE A 54 6.02 21.29 -3.44
N ASN A 55 5.58 21.19 -2.18
CA ASN A 55 5.26 22.35 -1.36
C ASN A 55 6.46 22.78 -0.51
N ASN A 56 7.30 21.82 -0.10
CA ASN A 56 8.46 22.05 0.76
C ASN A 56 9.69 21.24 0.30
N LYS A 57 10.87 21.86 0.32
CA LYS A 57 12.17 21.24 -0.01
C LYS A 57 12.53 20.01 0.83
N GLU A 58 11.88 19.82 1.98
CA GLU A 58 12.01 18.62 2.79
C GLU A 58 11.60 17.35 2.05
N PHE A 59 10.76 17.45 1.02
CA PHE A 59 10.42 16.37 0.08
C PHE A 59 11.64 15.52 -0.32
N PHE A 60 12.72 16.18 -0.75
CA PHE A 60 13.93 15.48 -1.20
C PHE A 60 14.68 14.79 -0.06
N LYS A 61 14.67 15.37 1.15
CA LYS A 61 15.27 14.74 2.33
C LYS A 61 14.46 13.52 2.75
N CYS A 62 13.13 13.61 2.76
CA CYS A 62 12.23 12.52 3.14
C CYS A 62 12.48 11.29 2.25
N ILE A 63 12.52 11.48 0.93
CA ILE A 63 12.78 10.38 -0.01
C ILE A 63 14.22 9.86 0.13
N ALA A 64 15.21 10.74 0.18
CA ALA A 64 16.61 10.31 0.20
C ALA A 64 17.00 9.55 1.48
N LEU A 65 16.39 9.90 2.63
CA LEU A 65 16.71 9.31 3.93
C LEU A 65 15.79 8.14 4.31
N TYR A 66 14.51 8.19 3.91
CA TYR A 66 13.47 7.27 4.38
C TYR A 66 12.73 6.54 3.24
N GLY A 67 13.13 6.74 1.99
CA GLY A 67 12.62 5.97 0.84
C GLY A 67 11.11 6.14 0.61
N ASP A 68 10.44 5.03 0.36
CA ASP A 68 8.99 4.92 0.15
C ASP A 68 8.15 5.32 1.37
N ILE A 69 8.61 4.97 2.59
CA ILE A 69 7.96 5.43 3.83
C ILE A 69 8.00 6.96 3.91
N GLY A 70 9.18 7.56 3.71
CA GLY A 70 9.34 9.01 3.71
C GLY A 70 8.52 9.70 2.63
N PHE A 71 8.37 9.07 1.47
CA PHE A 71 7.52 9.57 0.39
C PHE A 71 6.05 9.61 0.81
N GLY A 72 5.54 8.55 1.43
CA GLY A 72 4.16 8.46 1.92
C GLY A 72 3.87 9.39 3.10
N GLU A 73 4.75 9.45 4.10
CA GLU A 73 4.59 10.37 5.24
C GLU A 73 4.64 11.84 4.81
N ALA A 74 5.51 12.17 3.84
CA ALA A 74 5.58 13.52 3.30
C ALA A 74 4.28 13.92 2.56
N TYR A 75 3.57 12.97 1.94
CA TYR A 75 2.27 13.22 1.32
C TYR A 75 1.20 13.54 2.38
N THR A 76 1.10 12.72 3.44
CA THR A 76 0.10 12.93 4.50
C THR A 76 0.35 14.21 5.31
N GLN A 77 1.60 14.66 5.37
CA GLN A 77 2.00 15.93 6.00
C GLN A 77 1.85 17.15 5.07
N GLY A 78 1.45 16.98 3.80
CA GLY A 78 1.32 18.07 2.83
C GLY A 78 2.64 18.68 2.36
N ILE A 79 3.78 18.00 2.58
CA ILE A 79 5.10 18.41 2.07
C ILE A 79 5.13 18.35 0.54
N TRP A 80 4.36 17.44 -0.04
CA TRP A 80 4.02 17.40 -1.46
C TRP A 80 2.59 16.90 -1.63
N ASP A 81 1.99 17.17 -2.78
CA ASP A 81 0.64 16.73 -3.11
C ASP A 81 0.51 16.44 -4.62
N THR A 82 -0.63 15.90 -5.05
CA THR A 82 -0.90 15.53 -6.43
C THR A 82 -2.39 15.59 -6.75
N PRO A 83 -2.79 15.97 -7.97
CA PRO A 83 -4.19 15.86 -8.38
C PRO A 83 -4.68 14.41 -8.46
N ASN A 84 -3.78 13.42 -8.57
CA ASN A 84 -4.15 12.01 -8.69
C ASN A 84 -3.06 11.10 -8.14
N ILE A 85 -3.21 10.67 -6.88
CA ILE A 85 -2.26 9.77 -6.21
C ILE A 85 -2.14 8.42 -6.93
N THR A 86 -3.24 7.91 -7.51
CA THR A 86 -3.25 6.65 -8.26
C THR A 86 -2.29 6.70 -9.44
N ASN A 87 -2.24 7.81 -10.18
CA ASN A 87 -1.31 7.97 -11.31
C ASN A 87 0.14 8.01 -10.85
N VAL A 88 0.44 8.68 -9.73
CA VAL A 88 1.78 8.72 -9.14
C VAL A 88 2.22 7.30 -8.74
N ILE A 89 1.38 6.55 -8.04
CA ILE A 89 1.69 5.17 -7.63
C ILE A 89 1.86 4.27 -8.86
N LYS A 90 0.99 4.35 -9.87
CA LYS A 90 1.13 3.60 -11.13
C LYS A 90 2.46 3.88 -11.83
N TRP A 91 2.87 5.14 -11.90
CA TRP A 91 4.13 5.54 -12.52
C TRP A 91 5.34 4.99 -11.75
N VAL A 92 5.32 5.04 -10.41
CA VAL A 92 6.37 4.46 -9.56
C VAL A 92 6.46 2.94 -9.77
N LEU A 93 5.32 2.24 -9.76
CA LEU A 93 5.26 0.79 -9.95
C LEU A 93 5.77 0.36 -11.33
N ALA A 94 5.41 1.08 -12.39
CA ALA A 94 5.88 0.79 -13.75
C ALA A 94 7.41 0.89 -13.85
N ASN A 95 8.02 1.76 -13.06
CA ASN A 95 9.46 1.99 -13.05
C ASN A 95 10.18 1.28 -11.90
N ILE A 96 9.53 0.40 -11.13
CA ILE A 96 10.06 -0.18 -9.88
C ILE A 96 11.38 -0.93 -10.07
N GLU A 97 11.57 -1.59 -11.22
CA GLU A 97 12.81 -2.28 -11.56
C GLU A 97 13.99 -1.30 -11.73
N ASN A 98 13.70 -0.08 -12.14
CA ASN A 98 14.64 1.03 -12.30
C ASN A 98 14.58 2.03 -11.12
N ALA A 99 13.81 1.75 -10.07
CA ALA A 99 13.62 2.63 -8.91
C ALA A 99 14.52 2.20 -7.73
N PRO A 100 15.74 2.77 -7.58
CA PRO A 100 16.73 2.30 -6.61
C PRO A 100 16.29 2.42 -5.13
N ALA A 101 15.22 3.17 -4.82
CA ALA A 101 14.76 3.47 -3.46
C ALA A 101 13.50 2.70 -3.02
N VAL A 102 12.91 1.88 -3.90
CA VAL A 102 11.68 1.13 -3.58
C VAL A 102 12.05 -0.28 -3.10
N SER A 103 11.36 -0.76 -2.05
CA SER A 103 11.51 -2.12 -1.56
C SER A 103 11.23 -3.12 -2.69
N GLY A 104 12.24 -3.90 -3.09
CA GLY A 104 12.18 -4.88 -4.19
C GLY A 104 13.03 -4.58 -5.43
N SER A 105 13.64 -3.40 -5.55
CA SER A 105 14.49 -3.07 -6.72
C SER A 105 15.86 -3.75 -6.68
N LYS A 106 16.32 -4.24 -7.84
CA LYS A 106 17.69 -4.78 -8.06
C LYS A 106 18.74 -3.67 -8.19
N ALA A 107 18.35 -2.42 -8.43
CA ALA A 107 19.23 -1.27 -8.60
C ALA A 107 19.75 -0.75 -7.24
N ARG A 108 20.57 -1.55 -6.56
CA ARG A 108 21.09 -1.24 -5.22
C ARG A 108 22.19 -0.19 -5.30
N SER A 109 21.84 1.08 -5.15
CA SER A 109 22.82 2.17 -5.03
C SER A 109 23.60 2.06 -3.72
N VAL A 110 24.93 2.16 -3.80
CA VAL A 110 25.90 2.08 -2.68
C VAL A 110 25.61 3.08 -1.55
N LEU A 111 24.93 4.19 -1.84
CA LEU A 111 24.54 5.19 -0.83
C LEU A 111 23.53 4.64 0.20
N LEU A 112 22.71 3.65 -0.19
CA LEU A 112 21.76 2.97 0.69
C LEU A 112 22.44 2.15 1.80
N ASN A 113 23.74 1.86 1.68
CA ASN A 113 24.46 1.12 2.71
C ASN A 113 24.74 1.97 3.96
N ILE A 114 24.98 3.29 3.83
CA ILE A 114 25.22 4.15 4.99
C ILE A 114 23.91 4.35 5.79
N LEU A 115 22.79 4.52 5.09
CA LEU A 115 21.46 4.64 5.69
C LEU A 115 20.95 3.32 6.28
N LYS A 116 21.33 2.17 5.72
CA LYS A 116 21.12 0.87 6.35
C LYS A 116 21.76 0.76 7.72
N TRP A 117 22.95 1.34 7.95
CA TRP A 117 23.57 1.29 9.28
C TRP A 117 22.79 2.14 10.29
N VAL A 118 22.32 3.32 9.88
CA VAL A 118 21.48 4.19 10.72
C VAL A 118 20.11 3.55 11.00
N ASN A 119 19.44 2.99 9.99
CA ASN A 119 18.19 2.26 10.16
C ASN A 119 18.39 0.96 10.95
N LYS A 120 19.49 0.23 10.78
CA LYS A 120 19.81 -0.96 11.58
C LYS A 120 20.06 -0.60 13.04
N LEU A 121 20.74 0.51 13.33
CA LEU A 121 20.90 1.05 14.70
C LEU A 121 19.56 1.51 15.30
N SER A 122 18.68 2.13 14.50
CA SER A 122 17.32 2.50 14.89
C SER A 122 16.42 1.27 15.17
N HIS A 123 16.51 0.23 14.34
CA HIS A 123 15.79 -1.03 14.51
C HIS A 123 16.32 -1.87 15.68
N ILE A 124 17.63 -1.84 15.97
CA ILE A 124 18.21 -2.50 17.16
C ILE A 124 17.71 -1.86 18.46
N ARG A 125 17.31 -0.58 18.45
CA ARG A 125 16.65 0.09 19.59
C ARG A 125 15.13 -0.16 19.67
N ARG A 126 14.52 -0.76 18.64
CA ARG A 126 13.11 -1.20 18.62
C ARG A 126 13.06 -2.72 18.81
N SER A 127 13.41 -3.19 20.00
CA SER A 127 13.13 -4.57 20.38
C SER A 127 11.61 -4.79 20.40
N ASN A 128 11.13 -5.90 19.81
CA ASN A 128 9.76 -6.41 19.95
C ASN A 128 9.53 -6.84 21.41
N THR A 129 9.41 -5.87 22.30
CA THR A 129 9.02 -6.08 23.69
C THR A 129 7.49 -6.09 23.78
N LEU A 130 6.92 -6.91 24.67
CA LEU A 130 5.47 -6.94 24.93
C LEU A 130 4.89 -5.54 25.17
N ALA A 131 5.64 -4.67 25.86
CA ALA A 131 5.26 -3.28 26.09
C ALA A 131 5.30 -2.41 24.81
N GLY A 132 6.28 -2.62 23.92
CA GLY A 132 6.35 -1.97 22.61
C GLY A 132 5.24 -2.45 21.66
N SER A 133 4.90 -3.74 21.71
CA SER A 133 3.75 -4.29 20.99
C SER A 133 2.44 -3.70 21.49
N GLN A 134 2.23 -3.58 22.81
CA GLN A 134 1.04 -2.91 23.37
C GLN A 134 0.94 -1.44 22.94
N LYS A 135 2.07 -0.71 22.92
CA LYS A 135 2.10 0.68 22.44
C LYS A 135 1.80 0.79 20.93
N ASN A 136 2.35 -0.10 20.11
CA ASN A 136 2.04 -0.18 18.68
C ASN A 136 0.59 -0.62 18.42
N ILE A 137 0.00 -1.43 19.31
CA ILE A 137 -1.41 -1.82 19.30
C ILE A 137 -2.31 -0.66 19.79
N SER A 138 -1.84 0.22 20.68
CA SER A 138 -2.61 1.42 21.07
C SER A 138 -2.57 2.54 20.03
N GLU A 139 -1.61 2.51 19.09
CA GLU A 139 -1.61 3.33 17.87
C GLU A 139 -2.38 2.66 16.72
N HIS A 140 -2.95 1.46 16.95
CA HIS A 140 -3.93 0.91 16.03
C HIS A 140 -5.13 1.82 16.08
N TYR A 141 -5.42 2.48 14.97
CA TYR A 141 -6.67 3.18 14.78
C TYR A 141 -7.79 2.24 15.25
N ASP A 142 -8.59 2.67 16.21
CA ASP A 142 -9.89 2.08 16.50
C ASP A 142 -10.81 2.35 15.30
N LEU A 143 -10.45 1.83 14.12
CA LEU A 143 -11.31 1.80 12.95
C LEU A 143 -12.40 0.79 13.30
N ASN A 144 -13.50 1.32 13.82
CA ASN A 144 -14.68 0.55 14.11
C ASN A 144 -15.37 0.13 12.80
N ASN A 145 -16.32 -0.79 12.92
CA ASN A 145 -17.09 -1.24 11.76
C ASN A 145 -17.83 -0.08 11.07
N ASP A 146 -18.21 0.97 11.80
CA ASP A 146 -18.89 2.13 11.21
C ASP A 146 -18.00 2.85 10.18
N PHE A 147 -16.69 2.94 10.42
CA PHE A 147 -15.75 3.52 9.46
C PHE A 147 -15.65 2.67 8.18
N PHE A 148 -15.52 1.35 8.33
CA PHE A 148 -15.44 0.44 7.18
C PHE A 148 -16.74 0.39 6.37
N ALA A 149 -17.89 0.48 7.04
CA ALA A 149 -19.21 0.52 6.41
C ALA A 149 -19.41 1.73 5.49
N LEU A 150 -18.59 2.78 5.59
CA LEU A 150 -18.64 3.94 4.70
C LEU A 150 -18.18 3.64 3.28
N PHE A 151 -17.35 2.60 3.08
CA PHE A 151 -16.74 2.33 1.77
C PHE A 151 -16.69 0.84 1.38
N LEU A 152 -16.98 -0.08 2.30
CA LEU A 152 -17.20 -1.49 1.97
C LEU A 152 -18.67 -1.72 1.56
N ASP A 153 -18.91 -2.82 0.86
CA ASP A 153 -20.26 -3.29 0.55
C ASP A 153 -20.93 -3.92 1.79
N PRO A 154 -22.22 -4.28 1.74
CA PRO A 154 -22.92 -4.88 2.88
C PRO A 154 -22.30 -6.18 3.39
N THR A 155 -21.54 -6.89 2.54
CA THR A 155 -20.76 -8.05 2.97
C THR A 155 -19.49 -7.65 3.72
N MET A 156 -19.21 -6.37 4.01
CA MET A 156 -18.02 -5.82 4.67
C MET A 156 -16.71 -6.61 4.45
N THR A 157 -16.54 -7.12 3.24
CA THR A 157 -15.43 -7.99 2.90
C THR A 157 -14.23 -7.12 2.58
N TYR A 158 -13.25 -7.06 3.48
CA TYR A 158 -12.02 -6.31 3.26
C TYR A 158 -10.96 -7.16 2.54
N SER A 159 -11.33 -7.67 1.37
CA SER A 159 -10.45 -8.39 0.45
C SER A 159 -10.84 -8.11 -1.00
N SER A 160 -10.02 -8.58 -1.94
CA SER A 160 -10.30 -8.48 -3.37
C SER A 160 -11.63 -9.15 -3.74
N ALA A 161 -12.39 -8.52 -4.64
CA ALA A 161 -13.58 -9.07 -5.26
C ALA A 161 -13.25 -9.67 -6.64
N TYR A 162 -14.18 -10.46 -7.22
CA TYR A 162 -14.03 -11.06 -8.54
C TYR A 162 -15.12 -10.56 -9.50
N PHE A 163 -14.74 -9.66 -10.41
CA PHE A 163 -15.62 -9.12 -11.45
C PHE A 163 -15.55 -10.00 -12.70
N LYS A 164 -16.39 -11.05 -12.76
CA LYS A 164 -16.53 -11.91 -13.96
C LYS A 164 -17.18 -11.17 -15.14
N GLU A 165 -17.94 -10.12 -14.85
CA GLU A 165 -18.63 -9.26 -15.80
C GLU A 165 -18.44 -7.80 -15.33
N GLU A 166 -18.30 -6.85 -16.26
CA GLU A 166 -17.99 -5.44 -15.94
C GLU A 166 -19.10 -4.75 -15.13
N MET A 167 -20.34 -5.23 -15.23
CA MET A 167 -21.52 -4.58 -14.66
C MET A 167 -21.93 -5.13 -13.28
N LEU A 168 -21.13 -6.03 -12.68
CA LEU A 168 -21.42 -6.52 -11.33
C LEU A 168 -21.25 -5.40 -10.30
N SER A 169 -22.17 -5.35 -9.35
CA SER A 169 -21.96 -4.58 -8.12
C SER A 169 -20.80 -5.13 -7.30
N LEU A 170 -20.24 -4.32 -6.40
CA LEU A 170 -19.17 -4.77 -5.50
C LEU A 170 -19.63 -5.96 -4.65
N GLU A 171 -20.86 -5.92 -4.12
CA GLU A 171 -21.46 -7.02 -3.37
C GLU A 171 -21.52 -8.32 -4.21
N GLU A 172 -22.05 -8.26 -5.42
CA GLU A 172 -22.11 -9.43 -6.31
C GLU A 172 -20.72 -9.97 -6.65
N ALA A 173 -19.73 -9.08 -6.84
CA ALA A 173 -18.35 -9.46 -7.08
C ALA A 173 -17.68 -10.11 -5.86
N GLN A 174 -18.09 -9.76 -4.63
CA GLN A 174 -17.64 -10.43 -3.40
C GLN A 174 -18.24 -11.83 -3.26
N TYR A 175 -19.47 -12.07 -3.72
CA TYR A 175 -19.99 -13.44 -3.81
C TYR A 175 -19.34 -14.23 -4.93
N ALA A 176 -19.07 -13.59 -6.07
CA ALA A 176 -18.51 -14.26 -7.24
C ALA A 176 -17.11 -14.85 -6.97
N ILE A 177 -16.27 -14.21 -6.14
CA ILE A 177 -14.96 -14.77 -5.79
C ILE A 177 -15.08 -16.04 -4.96
N ILE A 178 -16.07 -16.11 -4.07
CA ILE A 178 -16.38 -17.29 -3.27
C ILE A 178 -16.83 -18.41 -4.21
N GLU A 179 -17.82 -18.15 -5.07
CA GLU A 179 -18.33 -19.13 -6.04
C GLU A 179 -17.22 -19.63 -6.98
N HIS A 180 -16.32 -18.75 -7.42
CA HIS A 180 -15.22 -19.09 -8.32
C HIS A 180 -14.22 -20.09 -7.71
N HIS A 181 -13.90 -19.95 -6.41
CA HIS A 181 -12.89 -20.77 -5.75
C HIS A 181 -13.46 -21.93 -4.91
N GLN A 182 -14.77 -21.93 -4.62
CA GLN A 182 -15.39 -22.90 -3.70
C GLN A 182 -15.10 -24.36 -4.08
N SER A 183 -15.24 -24.72 -5.36
CA SER A 183 -15.03 -26.10 -5.83
C SER A 183 -13.58 -26.55 -5.70
N GLN A 184 -12.62 -25.68 -6.02
CA GLN A 184 -11.19 -25.96 -5.88
C GLN A 184 -10.80 -26.17 -4.42
N VAL A 185 -11.28 -25.28 -3.54
CA VAL A 185 -11.07 -25.40 -2.09
C VAL A 185 -11.65 -26.71 -1.58
N GLN A 186 -12.91 -27.03 -1.93
CA GLN A 186 -13.56 -28.27 -1.49
C GLN A 186 -12.83 -29.53 -1.97
N ASN A 187 -12.36 -29.54 -3.22
CA ASN A 187 -11.60 -30.65 -3.78
C ASN A 187 -10.28 -30.86 -3.04
N LEU A 188 -9.55 -29.78 -2.73
CA LEU A 188 -8.31 -29.85 -1.95
C LEU A 188 -8.58 -30.38 -0.55
N LEU A 189 -9.63 -29.89 0.12
CA LEU A 189 -10.03 -30.38 1.44
C LEU A 189 -10.35 -31.88 1.42
N ASN A 190 -11.11 -32.34 0.43
CA ASN A 190 -11.44 -33.75 0.28
C ASN A 190 -10.19 -34.60 -0.02
N GLN A 191 -9.32 -34.16 -0.93
CA GLN A 191 -8.11 -34.86 -1.32
C GLN A 191 -7.17 -35.08 -0.13
N TYR A 192 -6.99 -34.05 0.69
CA TYR A 192 -6.08 -34.09 1.85
C TYR A 192 -6.77 -34.53 3.14
N LYS A 193 -8.05 -34.88 3.09
CA LYS A 193 -8.89 -35.15 4.29
C LYS A 193 -8.74 -34.04 5.34
N ALA A 194 -8.69 -32.80 4.87
CA ALA A 194 -8.51 -31.60 5.67
C ALA A 194 -9.85 -30.88 5.85
N HIS A 195 -9.97 -30.12 6.94
CA HIS A 195 -11.12 -29.27 7.22
C HIS A 195 -10.63 -27.85 7.54
N ILE A 196 -11.38 -26.85 7.09
CA ILE A 196 -11.20 -25.44 7.43
C ILE A 196 -12.36 -25.04 8.38
N LYS A 197 -12.18 -24.02 9.19
CA LYS A 197 -13.18 -23.15 9.81
C LYS A 197 -12.64 -21.74 9.62
N ILE A 198 -13.35 -20.70 9.97
CA ILE A 198 -12.77 -19.35 9.95
C ILE A 198 -13.12 -18.76 11.30
N GLY A 199 -12.15 -18.12 11.95
CA GLY A 199 -12.42 -17.39 13.20
C GLY A 199 -13.46 -16.32 12.91
N ALA A 200 -14.57 -16.33 13.64
CA ALA A 200 -15.68 -15.42 13.43
C ALA A 200 -15.28 -13.99 13.78
N SER A 201 -14.77 -13.27 12.80
CA SER A 201 -14.89 -11.81 12.74
C SER A 201 -15.54 -11.37 11.44
N TYR A 202 -15.86 -12.34 10.56
CA TYR A 202 -16.61 -12.10 9.34
C TYR A 202 -17.38 -13.37 8.93
N VAL A 203 -18.71 -13.30 8.78
CA VAL A 203 -19.52 -14.39 8.22
C VAL A 203 -19.73 -14.10 6.75
N ALA A 204 -18.96 -14.76 5.89
CA ALA A 204 -19.29 -14.82 4.47
C ALA A 204 -20.61 -15.59 4.30
N PRO A 205 -21.63 -15.08 3.60
CA PRO A 205 -22.90 -15.78 3.45
C PRO A 205 -22.71 -16.95 2.48
N LEU A 206 -22.54 -18.15 3.03
CA LEU A 206 -22.57 -19.38 2.26
C LEU A 206 -24.03 -19.75 1.99
N LYS A 207 -24.35 -20.06 0.72
CA LYS A 207 -25.74 -20.30 0.26
C LYS A 207 -26.43 -21.52 0.90
N ASP A 208 -25.70 -22.41 1.55
CA ASP A 208 -26.25 -23.61 2.18
C ASP A 208 -25.69 -23.74 3.60
N ASN A 209 -26.57 -23.98 4.57
CA ASN A 209 -26.44 -24.12 6.04
C ASN A 209 -25.26 -25.00 6.56
N THR A 210 -24.06 -24.80 6.05
CA THR A 210 -22.87 -25.63 6.24
C THR A 210 -22.01 -25.01 7.32
N GLU A 211 -22.08 -25.55 8.54
CA GLU A 211 -21.23 -25.14 9.65
C GLU A 211 -19.84 -25.79 9.56
N LEU A 212 -18.79 -24.96 9.57
CA LEU A 212 -17.39 -25.39 9.55
C LEU A 212 -16.83 -25.51 10.98
N ILE A 213 -16.26 -26.67 11.34
CA ILE A 213 -15.67 -26.93 12.66
C ILE A 213 -14.13 -27.05 12.58
N ARG A 214 -13.47 -26.21 13.41
CA ARG A 214 -12.05 -25.96 13.78
C ARG A 214 -11.05 -25.33 12.78
N VAL A 215 -10.72 -24.05 13.00
CA VAL A 215 -9.58 -23.32 12.42
C VAL A 215 -9.03 -22.34 13.42
N THR A 216 -7.72 -22.20 13.33
CA THR A 216 -6.96 -21.13 13.96
C THR A 216 -6.68 -20.08 12.88
N ALA A 217 -7.57 -19.09 12.77
CA ALA A 217 -7.25 -17.81 12.16
C ALA A 217 -6.93 -16.85 13.31
N MET A 218 -5.74 -16.25 13.32
CA MET A 218 -5.47 -15.13 14.21
C MET A 218 -6.20 -13.91 13.66
N VAL A 219 -7.29 -13.52 14.32
CA VAL A 219 -7.88 -12.20 14.15
C VAL A 219 -7.37 -11.34 15.32
N SER A 220 -6.73 -10.20 15.04
CA SER A 220 -6.33 -9.24 16.08
C SER A 220 -7.39 -8.17 16.38
N ALA A 221 -8.58 -8.28 15.79
CA ALA A 221 -9.68 -7.34 15.98
C ALA A 221 -10.62 -7.85 17.09
N PHE A 222 -10.40 -7.38 18.31
CA PHE A 222 -11.28 -7.66 19.45
C PHE A 222 -12.32 -6.55 19.58
N ASN A 223 -13.42 -6.65 18.84
CA ASN A 223 -14.64 -5.91 19.16
C ASN A 223 -15.80 -6.92 19.26
N ASN A 224 -16.05 -7.36 20.50
CA ASN A 224 -17.02 -8.40 20.85
C ASN A 224 -18.45 -7.86 20.93
N ALA A 225 -19.39 -8.62 20.37
CA ALA A 225 -20.73 -8.85 20.95
C ALA A 225 -21.36 -10.19 20.49
N ALA A 226 -20.57 -11.21 20.14
CA ALA A 226 -21.11 -12.52 19.76
C ALA A 226 -21.15 -13.45 20.98
N THR A 227 -22.34 -13.67 21.53
CA THR A 227 -22.61 -14.68 22.55
C THR A 227 -22.47 -16.07 21.92
N VAL A 228 -21.40 -16.80 22.23
CA VAL A 228 -21.19 -18.16 21.74
C VAL A 228 -22.00 -19.12 22.61
N THR A 229 -23.14 -19.58 22.10
CA THR A 229 -23.87 -20.72 22.69
C THR A 229 -23.28 -22.00 22.12
N VAL A 230 -22.61 -22.79 22.96
CA VAL A 230 -22.13 -24.12 22.59
C VAL A 230 -23.28 -25.10 22.76
N LEU A 231 -23.89 -25.54 21.65
CA LEU A 231 -24.81 -26.67 21.69
C LEU A 231 -23.99 -27.97 21.76
N LYS A 232 -24.33 -28.81 22.74
CA LYS A 232 -23.72 -30.13 22.99
C LYS A 232 -24.09 -31.13 21.90
#